data_AF-A0A914NFZ6-F1
#
_entry.id   AF-A0A914NFZ6-F1
#
_cell.length_a   1.000
_cell.length_b   1.000
_cell.length_c   1.000
_cell.angle_alpha   90.00
_cell.angle_beta   90.00
_cell.angle_gamma   90.00
#
_symmetry.space_group_name_H-M   'P 1'
#
loop_
_entity.id
_entity.type
_entity.pdbx_description
1 polymer ?
#
loop_
_entity_poly.entity_id
_entity_poly.type
_entity_poly.pdbx_seq_one_letter_code
_entity_poly.pdbx_strand_id
1 'polypeptide(L)'
;MLALDNFDFYYGPLFTNKWPSIRLGLLMPNKFAAVVNRFSSSFEVNKNIMESLGTINLIKQIVNNRDPPKEVGIIRKRFDSKLSKLQENKTNNLVRFQQILQIQLITMLKAV
;
A
#
# COMPACT_ATOMS: atom_id res chain seq x y z
N MET A 1 41.27 -1.23 15.58
CA MET A 1 40.39 -1.53 14.42
C MET A 1 40.04 -0.16 13.84
N LEU A 2 40.77 0.31 12.83
CA LEU A 2 40.93 1.75 12.56
C LEU A 2 39.62 2.52 12.31
N ALA A 3 38.61 1.88 11.72
CA ALA A 3 37.30 2.49 11.47
C ALA A 3 36.49 2.70 12.75
N LEU A 4 36.52 1.74 13.67
CA LEU A 4 35.78 1.81 14.93
C LEU A 4 36.38 2.86 15.86
N ASP A 5 37.71 2.94 15.90
CA ASP A 5 38.45 3.94 16.66
C ASP A 5 38.16 5.36 16.15
N ASN A 6 38.05 5.55 14.83
CA ASN A 6 37.59 6.80 14.22
C ASN A 6 36.15 7.14 14.62
N PHE A 7 35.23 6.18 14.55
CA PHE A 7 33.83 6.41 14.94
C PHE A 7 33.70 6.77 16.42
N ASP A 8 34.44 6.11 17.30
CA ASP A 8 34.45 6.42 18.74
C ASP A 8 34.99 7.84 19.01
N PHE A 9 36.02 8.27 18.27
CA PHE A 9 36.60 9.61 18.40
C PHE A 9 35.65 10.74 17.96
N TYR A 10 34.97 10.58 16.82
CA TYR A 10 34.10 11.64 16.28
C TYR A 10 32.67 11.58 16.81
N TYR A 11 32.08 10.40 16.92
CA TYR A 11 30.68 10.24 17.32
C TYR A 11 30.48 10.11 18.83
N GLY A 12 31.52 9.73 19.58
CA GLY A 12 31.51 9.71 21.04
C GLY A 12 31.12 11.06 21.65
N PRO A 13 31.83 12.16 21.35
CA PRO A 13 31.48 13.49 21.84
C PRO A 13 30.15 14.03 21.28
N LEU A 14 29.78 13.66 20.04
CA LEU A 14 28.57 14.17 19.38
C LEU A 14 27.28 13.59 19.99
N PHE A 15 27.27 12.28 20.25
CA PHE A 15 26.10 11.58 20.76
C PHE A 15 26.19 11.27 22.27
N THR A 16 27.34 11.55 22.90
CA THR A 16 27.61 11.38 24.34
C THR A 16 26.99 10.08 24.88
N ASN A 17 25.94 10.19 25.67
CA ASN A 17 25.28 9.07 26.35
C ASN A 17 24.54 8.11 25.38
N LYS A 18 24.25 8.56 24.15
CA LYS A 18 23.62 7.76 23.10
C LYS A 18 24.64 7.04 22.21
N TRP A 19 25.91 7.42 22.26
CA TRP A 19 26.92 6.78 21.41
C TRP A 19 27.05 5.27 21.65
N PRO A 20 27.07 4.77 22.91
CA PRO A 20 27.15 3.32 23.15
C PRO A 20 25.99 2.53 22.52
N SER A 21 24.76 3.08 22.50
CA SER A 21 23.61 2.40 21.90
C SER A 21 23.63 2.44 20.37
N ILE A 22 24.11 3.54 19.78
CA ILE A 22 24.32 3.65 18.33
C ILE A 22 25.41 2.67 17.88
N ARG A 23 26.56 2.67 18.57
CA ARG A 23 27.68 1.76 18.31
C ARG A 23 27.24 0.30 18.40
N LEU A 24 26.46 -0.06 19.41
CA LEU A 24 25.87 -1.38 19.53
C LEU A 24 24.97 -1.71 18.33
N GLY A 25 24.11 -0.76 17.93
CA GLY A 25 23.24 -0.93 16.76
C GLY A 25 24.00 -1.15 15.45
N LEU A 26 25.18 -0.52 15.28
CA LEU A 26 26.03 -0.68 14.11
C LEU A 26 26.80 -2.02 14.08
N LEU A 27 27.11 -2.57 15.25
CA LEU A 27 27.84 -3.84 15.39
C LEU A 27 26.91 -5.06 15.42
N MET A 28 25.63 -4.86 15.69
CA MET A 28 24.62 -5.92 15.64
C MET A 28 24.23 -6.27 14.20
N PRO A 29 23.69 -7.49 13.96
CA PRO A 29 23.11 -7.84 12.66
C PRO A 29 22.05 -6.84 12.22
N ASN A 30 22.15 -6.41 10.96
CA ASN A 30 21.23 -5.43 10.40
C ASN A 30 19.80 -5.97 10.35
N LYS A 31 18.85 -5.12 10.75
CA LYS A 31 17.43 -5.38 10.56
C LYS A 31 17.04 -4.96 9.15
N PHE A 32 16.35 -5.83 8.43
CA PHE A 32 15.87 -5.55 7.08
C PHE A 32 14.38 -5.23 7.08
N ALA A 33 13.96 -4.41 6.13
CA ALA A 33 12.56 -4.12 5.86
C ALA A 33 12.22 -4.55 4.43
N ALA A 34 11.10 -5.26 4.27
CA ALA A 34 10.61 -5.67 2.96
C ALA A 34 9.72 -4.57 2.36
N VAL A 35 10.02 -4.17 1.12
CA VAL A 35 9.17 -3.26 0.35
C VAL A 35 8.32 -4.08 -0.61
N VAL A 36 7.02 -4.15 -0.35
CA VAL A 36 6.10 -4.96 -1.16
C VAL A 36 5.77 -4.24 -2.46
N ASN A 37 6.01 -4.91 -3.59
CA ASN A 37 5.68 -4.37 -4.91
C ASN A 37 4.16 -4.42 -5.16
N ARG A 38 3.52 -3.25 -5.18
CA ARG A 38 2.08 -3.10 -5.46
C ARG A 38 1.69 -3.42 -6.91
N PHE A 39 2.63 -3.37 -7.86
CA PHE A 39 2.37 -3.66 -9.27
C PHE A 39 2.45 -5.15 -9.60
N SER A 40 2.80 -5.99 -8.62
CA SER A 40 2.84 -7.44 -8.81
C SER A 40 1.43 -8.03 -8.84
N SER A 41 1.18 -8.94 -9.78
CA SER A 41 -0.06 -9.71 -9.85
C SER A 41 -0.34 -10.52 -8.58
N SER A 42 0.70 -10.88 -7.82
CA SER A 42 0.62 -11.64 -6.57
C SER A 42 0.76 -10.78 -5.31
N PHE A 43 0.43 -9.48 -5.39
CA PHE A 43 0.58 -8.53 -4.28
C PHE A 43 -0.06 -9.03 -2.98
N GLU A 44 -1.34 -9.43 -3.01
CA GLU A 44 -2.06 -9.86 -1.81
C GLU A 44 -1.52 -11.16 -1.24
N VAL A 45 -1.08 -12.09 -2.09
CA VAL A 45 -0.47 -13.36 -1.65
C VAL A 45 0.85 -13.08 -0.93
N ASN A 46 1.73 -12.27 -1.53
CA ASN A 46 3.02 -11.90 -0.94
C ASN A 46 2.85 -11.14 0.37
N LYS A 47 1.87 -10.24 0.44
CA LYS A 47 1.54 -9.51 1.67
C LYS A 47 1.06 -10.45 2.77
N ASN A 48 0.15 -11.38 2.47
CA ASN A 48 -0.36 -12.34 3.46
C ASN A 48 0.74 -13.28 3.97
N ILE A 49 1.66 -13.72 3.11
CA ILE A 49 2.83 -14.51 3.52
C ILE A 49 3.73 -13.71 4.47
N MET A 50 4.00 -12.44 4.18
CA MET A 50 4.83 -11.62 5.06
C MET A 50 4.17 -11.38 6.42
N GLU A 51 2.84 -11.16 6.43
CA GLU A 51 2.06 -11.00 7.66
C GLU A 51 2.03 -12.31 8.48
N SER A 52 1.93 -13.48 7.84
CA SER A 52 1.97 -14.79 8.53
C SER A 52 3.33 -15.12 9.12
N LEU A 53 4.42 -14.60 8.52
CA LEU A 53 5.77 -14.66 9.08
C LEU A 53 6.00 -13.70 10.26
N GLY A 54 4.97 -12.94 10.67
CA GLY A 54 5.05 -11.99 11.78
C GLY A 54 5.58 -10.61 11.38
N THR A 55 5.65 -10.30 10.08
CA THR A 55 6.06 -8.97 9.63
C THR A 55 4.97 -7.96 9.90
N ILE A 56 5.37 -6.78 10.35
CA ILE A 56 4.46 -5.65 10.60
C ILE A 56 4.57 -4.59 9.50
N ASN A 57 3.43 -4.04 9.09
CA ASN A 57 3.42 -2.89 8.19
C ASN A 57 3.70 -1.61 8.99
N LEU A 58 4.98 -1.21 9.03
CA LEU A 58 5.46 -0.03 9.75
C LEU A 58 4.75 1.26 9.32
N ILE A 59 4.51 1.45 8.02
CA ILE A 59 3.84 2.64 7.50
C ILE A 59 2.40 2.71 8.02
N LYS A 60 1.68 1.59 8.00
CA LYS A 60 0.31 1.51 8.51
C LYS A 60 0.26 1.83 10.02
N GLN A 61 1.20 1.33 10.81
CA GLN A 61 1.27 1.64 12.24
C GLN A 61 1.56 3.12 12.50
N ILE A 62 2.52 3.71 11.78
CA ILE A 62 2.86 5.13 11.92
C ILE A 62 1.68 6.02 11.53
N VAL A 63 0.97 5.68 10.44
CA VAL A 63 -0.19 6.44 9.97
C VAL A 63 -1.37 6.29 10.93
N ASN A 64 -1.64 5.10 11.46
CA ASN A 64 -2.73 4.88 12.40
C ASN A 64 -2.53 5.60 13.74
N ASN A 65 -1.28 5.76 14.18
CA ASN A 65 -0.93 6.48 15.41
C ASN A 65 -0.85 8.00 15.21
N ARG A 66 -1.12 8.51 14.00
CA ARG A 66 -1.24 9.94 13.72
C ARG A 66 -2.70 10.23 13.37
N ASP A 67 -3.21 11.38 13.81
CA ASP A 67 -4.45 11.86 13.26
C ASP A 67 -4.27 12.03 11.73
N PRO A 68 -5.10 11.37 10.91
CA PRO A 68 -4.99 11.53 9.47
C PRO A 68 -5.22 13.01 9.14
N PRO A 69 -4.40 13.62 8.26
CA PRO A 69 -4.67 14.98 7.80
C PRO A 69 -6.09 15.04 7.25
N LYS A 70 -6.91 15.99 7.74
CA LYS A 70 -8.35 16.09 7.41
C LYS A 70 -8.61 16.00 5.90
N GLU A 71 -7.69 16.51 5.09
CA GLU A 71 -7.71 16.51 3.63
C GLU A 71 -7.66 15.10 3.00
N VAL A 72 -6.91 14.16 3.58
CA VAL A 72 -6.76 12.80 3.05
C VAL A 72 -8.10 12.05 3.11
N GLY A 73 -8.88 12.27 4.16
CA GLY A 73 -10.22 11.71 4.28
C GLY A 73 -11.19 12.26 3.22
N ILE A 74 -11.10 13.55 2.91
CA ILE A 74 -11.94 14.21 1.89
C ILE A 74 -11.57 13.70 0.49
N ILE A 75 -10.28 13.62 0.18
CA ILE A 75 -9.78 13.11 -1.11
C ILE A 75 -10.21 11.65 -1.31
N ARG A 76 -10.09 10.82 -0.26
CA ARG A 76 -10.49 9.40 -0.33
C ARG A 76 -11.98 9.23 -0.59
N LYS A 77 -12.85 9.95 0.13
CA LYS A 77 -14.31 9.95 -0.11
C LYS A 77 -14.66 10.41 -1.53
N ARG A 78 -13.97 11.43 -2.04
CA ARG A 78 -14.17 11.93 -3.41
C ARG A 78 -13.73 10.90 -4.46
N PHE A 79 -12.64 10.19 -4.19
CA PHE A 79 -12.15 9.15 -5.07
C PHE A 79 -13.10 7.95 -5.10
N ASP A 80 -13.52 7.46 -3.93
CA ASP A 80 -14.42 6.32 -3.79
C ASP A 80 -15.79 6.59 -4.44
N SER A 81 -16.34 7.80 -4.26
CA SER A 81 -17.60 8.20 -4.93
C SER A 81 -17.47 8.35 -6.45
N LYS A 82 -16.27 8.67 -6.96
CA LYS A 82 -16.01 8.69 -8.40
C LYS A 82 -15.88 7.27 -8.96
N LEU A 83 -15.27 6.36 -8.19
CA LEU A 83 -15.10 4.97 -8.56
C LEU A 83 -16.46 4.24 -8.65
N SER A 84 -17.35 4.45 -7.68
CA SER A 84 -18.68 3.84 -7.69
C SER A 84 -19.52 4.31 -8.88
N LYS A 85 -19.50 5.61 -9.20
CA LYS A 85 -20.18 6.16 -10.40
C LYS A 85 -19.66 5.55 -11.70
N LEU A 86 -18.36 5.31 -11.80
CA LEU A 86 -17.77 4.67 -12.99
C LEU A 86 -18.21 3.22 -13.13
N GLN A 87 -18.28 2.48 -12.01
CA GLN A 87 -18.77 1.10 -12.01
C GLN A 87 -20.24 1.03 -12.39
N GLU A 88 -21.07 1.89 -11.80
CA GLU A 88 -22.50 1.99 -12.09
C GLU A 88 -22.77 2.35 -13.56
N ASN A 89 -22.02 3.30 -14.12
CA ASN A 89 -22.12 3.64 -15.54
C ASN A 89 -21.72 2.47 -16.45
N LYS A 90 -20.70 1.69 -16.06
CA LYS A 90 -20.29 0.50 -16.81
C LYS A 90 -21.38 -0.56 -16.79
N THR A 91 -21.98 -0.84 -15.64
CA THR A 91 -23.09 -1.80 -15.52
C THR A 91 -24.33 -1.36 -16.28
N ASN A 92 -24.69 -0.08 -16.20
CA ASN A 92 -25.85 0.46 -16.91
C ASN A 92 -25.68 0.38 -18.44
N ASN A 93 -24.48 0.64 -18.94
CA ASN A 93 -24.18 0.48 -20.36
C ASN A 93 -24.28 -0.99 -20.79
N LEU A 94 -23.75 -1.93 -20.00
CA LEU A 94 -23.87 -3.36 -20.29
C LEU A 94 -25.33 -3.82 -20.37
N VAL A 95 -26.18 -3.38 -19.43
CA VAL A 95 -27.61 -3.72 -19.43
C VAL A 95 -28.32 -3.14 -20.66
N ARG A 96 -28.00 -1.90 -21.06
CA ARG A 96 -28.55 -1.31 -22.30
C ARG A 96 -28.15 -2.09 -23.54
N PHE A 97 -26.89 -2.51 -23.65
CA PHE A 97 -26.45 -3.34 -24.77
C PHE A 97 -27.18 -4.68 -24.81
N GLN A 98 -27.38 -5.33 -23.66
CA GLN A 98 -28.16 -6.57 -23.56
C GLN A 98 -29.62 -6.35 -24.00
N GLN A 99 -30.27 -5.26 -23.57
CA GLN A 99 -31.63 -4.94 -23.98
C GLN A 99 -31.76 -4.69 -25.48
N ILE A 100 -30.81 -3.98 -26.09
CA ILE A 100 -30.79 -3.73 -27.54
C ILE A 100 -30.67 -5.06 -28.30
N LEU A 101 -29.77 -5.94 -27.88
CA LEU A 101 -29.61 -7.27 -28.48
C LEU A 101 -30.88 -8.12 -28.35
N GLN A 102 -31.54 -8.10 -27.19
CA GLN A 102 -32.81 -8.80 -26.97
C GLN A 102 -33.91 -8.28 -27.90
N ILE A 103 -34.03 -6.96 -28.06
CA ILE A 103 -35.01 -6.33 -28.95
C ILE A 103 -34.74 -6.74 -30.41
N GLN A 104 -33.48 -6.69 -30.86
CA GLN A 104 -33.10 -7.09 -32.22
C GLN A 104 -33.42 -8.58 -32.49
N LEU A 105 -33.19 -9.45 -31.52
CA LEU A 105 -33.50 -10.88 -31.64
C LEU A 105 -35.02 -11.11 -31.78
N ILE A 106 -35.83 -10.42 -30.98
CA ILE A 106 -37.30 -10.51 -31.03
C ILE A 106 -37.84 -9.98 -32.36
N THR A 107 -37.31 -8.88 -32.89
CA THR A 107 -37.75 -8.38 -34.21
C THR A 107 -37.39 -9.33 -35.34
N MET A 108 -36.24 -10.01 -35.28
CA MET A 108 -35.83 -11.00 -36.27
C MET A 108 -36.75 -12.24 -36.23
N LEU A 109 -37.17 -12.69 -35.04
CA LEU A 109 -38.09 -13.83 -34.88
C LEU A 109 -39.53 -13.53 -35.31
N LYS A 110 -39.98 -12.28 -35.28
CA LYS A 110 -41.32 -11.86 -35.71
C LYS A 110 -41.43 -11.60 -37.23
N ALA A 111 -40.30 -11.52 -37.92
CA ALA A 111 -40.23 -11.26 -39.36
C ALA A 111 -40.19 -12.53 -40.23
N VAL A 112 -40.20 -13.72 -39.59
CA VAL A 112 -40.32 -15.06 -40.21
C VAL A 112 -41.74 -15.56 -39.99
#